data_AF-A0A494WZ43-F1
#
_entry.id   AF-A0A494WZ43-F1
#
_cell.length_a   1.000
_cell.length_b   1.000
_cell.length_c   1.000
_cell.angle_alpha   90.00
_cell.angle_beta   90.00
_cell.angle_gamma   90.00
#
_symmetry.space_group_name_H-M   'P 1'
#
loop_
_entity.id
_entity.type
_entity.pdbx_description
1 polymer ?
#
loop_
_entity_poly.entity_id
_entity_poly.type
_entity_poly.pdbx_seq_one_letter_code
_entity_poly.pdbx_strand_id
1 'polypeptide(L)'
;MKNTVILAKLQTAIGAPAVPTGADDAMLVTNPSHTPVSATMVSRDLIRPYFGTSQQLSAGVHTELSFDVEIAGSGVPGTPPAWGLLLVGCYFAETVTDGSDVKYAPVSLKPDTPLTIYYYLDGLLHQLTDAYGTVSFDLESGAIPKMTFKFMGAYNAVTDTPLPAGTDFSKFLTPKLALSANTSWSMFGYTGPLKSLSLDIANSLNWFQLIGEEGAEVDDRQPTGKIVMELSKVSDQDWWTAAKDATLGPLTVQQGMMAGNIVLFEAPQAQISNLSYSDQNSKALLNGDLGLSPQNGNDELVITVK
;
A
#
# COMPACT_ATOMS: atom_id res chain seq x y z
N MET A 1 10.39 -1.70 -20.01
CA MET A 1 11.45 -1.34 -19.04
C MET A 1 12.00 -2.65 -18.48
N LYS A 2 13.00 -3.26 -19.11
CA LYS A 2 13.51 -4.60 -18.70
C LYS A 2 14.71 -4.55 -17.75
N ASN A 3 15.32 -3.38 -17.55
CA ASN A 3 16.49 -3.16 -16.70
C ASN A 3 16.12 -2.29 -15.50
N THR A 4 15.25 -2.79 -14.63
CA THR A 4 14.77 -2.06 -13.45
C THR A 4 14.96 -2.90 -12.19
N VAL A 5 15.51 -2.30 -11.15
CA VAL A 5 15.66 -2.90 -9.82
C VAL A 5 15.21 -1.89 -8.77
N ILE A 6 14.36 -2.32 -7.85
CA ILE A 6 13.97 -1.54 -6.67
C ILE A 6 14.61 -2.18 -5.44
N LEU A 7 15.30 -1.38 -4.65
CA LEU A 7 15.75 -1.75 -3.31
C LEU A 7 15.08 -0.85 -2.28
N ALA A 8 14.68 -1.39 -1.13
CA ALA A 8 14.04 -0.60 -0.08
C ALA A 8 14.56 -1.03 1.30
N LYS A 9 14.88 -0.05 2.14
CA LYS A 9 15.41 -0.27 3.48
C LYS A 9 14.91 0.80 4.45
N LEU A 10 14.58 0.40 5.67
CA LEU A 10 14.22 1.33 6.74
C LEU A 10 15.44 2.10 7.21
N GLN A 11 15.26 3.40 7.41
CA GLN A 11 16.25 4.27 8.05
C GLN A 11 16.27 4.05 9.56
N THR A 12 17.39 4.39 10.20
CA THR A 12 17.50 4.36 11.67
C THR A 12 16.90 5.60 12.33
N ALA A 13 16.79 6.70 11.58
CA ALA A 13 16.18 7.95 11.99
C ALA A 13 15.83 8.78 10.74
N ILE A 14 14.95 9.76 10.91
CA ILE A 14 14.69 10.80 9.90
C ILE A 14 15.99 11.57 9.60
N GLY A 15 16.26 11.82 8.32
CA GLY A 15 17.47 12.51 7.86
C GLY A 15 18.75 11.67 7.93
N ALA A 16 18.63 10.37 8.22
CA ALA A 16 19.73 9.41 8.20
C ALA A 16 19.48 8.32 7.13
N PRO A 17 19.77 8.60 5.85
CA PRO A 17 19.55 7.66 4.75
C PRO A 17 20.21 6.30 4.99
N ALA A 18 19.44 5.24 4.76
CA ALA A 18 19.98 3.89 4.76
C ALA A 18 20.69 3.60 3.43
N VAL A 19 21.52 2.56 3.42
CA VAL A 19 22.15 2.05 2.19
C VAL A 19 21.58 0.65 1.89
N PRO A 20 20.56 0.55 1.03
CA PRO A 20 20.05 -0.72 0.53
C PRO A 20 21.11 -1.47 -0.30
N THR A 21 21.07 -2.80 -0.24
CA THR A 21 21.93 -3.69 -1.04
C THR A 21 21.09 -4.65 -1.87
N GLY A 22 21.61 -5.09 -3.01
CA GLY A 22 20.89 -6.04 -3.87
C GLY A 22 20.62 -7.39 -3.20
N ALA A 23 21.51 -7.85 -2.33
CA ALA A 23 21.38 -9.16 -1.67
C ALA A 23 20.31 -9.17 -0.57
N ASP A 24 20.16 -8.07 0.18
CA ASP A 24 19.29 -8.05 1.35
C ASP A 24 17.97 -7.31 1.15
N ASP A 25 17.96 -6.29 0.30
CA ASP A 25 16.93 -5.24 0.29
C ASP A 25 16.17 -5.15 -1.03
N ALA A 26 16.34 -6.12 -1.94
CA ALA A 26 15.70 -6.13 -3.25
C ALA A 26 14.20 -6.47 -3.17
N MET A 27 13.37 -5.69 -3.87
CA MET A 27 11.91 -5.85 -3.88
C MET A 27 11.45 -6.43 -5.22
N LEU A 28 10.75 -7.57 -5.18
CA LEU A 28 10.11 -8.14 -6.37
C LEU A 28 8.83 -7.36 -6.67
N VAL A 29 8.85 -6.57 -7.75
CA VAL A 29 7.78 -5.63 -8.09
C VAL A 29 7.27 -5.81 -9.51
N THR A 30 6.05 -5.32 -9.74
CA THR A 30 5.50 -5.09 -11.08
C THR A 30 5.01 -3.66 -11.22
N ASN A 31 4.78 -3.20 -12.46
CA ASN A 31 4.24 -1.88 -12.79
C ASN A 31 4.95 -0.67 -12.12
N PRO A 32 6.31 -0.58 -12.11
CA PRO A 32 6.97 0.58 -11.54
C PRO A 32 6.67 1.85 -12.36
N SER A 33 6.27 2.91 -11.66
CA SER A 33 6.07 4.24 -12.22
C SER A 33 6.74 5.27 -11.32
N HIS A 34 7.66 6.03 -11.89
CA HIS A 34 8.54 6.94 -11.18
C HIS A 34 8.40 8.36 -11.72
N THR A 35 8.22 9.33 -10.83
CA THR A 35 8.29 10.77 -11.12
C THR A 35 9.56 11.32 -10.49
N PRO A 36 10.66 11.49 -11.26
CA PRO A 36 11.97 11.82 -10.69
C PRO A 36 11.99 13.16 -9.95
N VAL A 37 11.32 14.18 -10.50
CA VAL A 37 11.27 15.53 -9.94
C VAL A 37 9.83 16.02 -10.01
N SER A 38 9.20 16.13 -8.85
CA SER A 38 7.94 16.81 -8.62
C SER A 38 8.22 18.08 -7.81
N ALA A 39 7.65 19.21 -8.22
CA ALA A 39 7.86 20.49 -7.57
C ALA A 39 6.75 21.49 -7.92
N THR A 40 6.50 22.43 -7.02
CA THR A 40 5.64 23.58 -7.30
C THR A 40 6.47 24.66 -8.01
N MET A 41 6.02 25.10 -9.18
CA MET A 41 6.70 26.12 -9.97
C MET A 41 6.17 27.53 -9.62
N VAL A 42 7.03 28.38 -9.07
CA VAL A 42 6.70 29.76 -8.67
C VAL A 42 7.22 30.74 -9.72
N SER A 43 6.33 31.53 -10.33
CA SER A 43 6.71 32.55 -11.32
C SER A 43 7.44 33.72 -10.66
N ARG A 44 8.43 34.27 -11.36
CA ARG A 44 9.14 35.49 -10.93
C ARG A 44 8.41 36.78 -11.29
N ASP A 45 7.36 36.72 -12.11
CA ASP A 45 6.50 37.85 -12.54
C ASP A 45 7.25 39.17 -12.80
N LEU A 46 8.32 39.07 -13.60
CA LEU A 46 9.22 40.19 -13.84
C LEU A 46 8.57 41.22 -14.79
N ILE A 47 8.54 42.49 -14.38
CA ILE A 47 8.06 43.58 -15.23
C ILE A 47 9.07 43.82 -16.36
N ARG A 48 8.62 43.70 -17.62
CA ARG A 48 9.44 43.85 -18.83
C ARG A 48 8.67 44.63 -19.90
N PRO A 49 9.34 45.39 -20.79
CA PRO A 49 8.68 46.16 -21.85
C PRO A 49 8.23 45.30 -23.05
N TYR A 50 8.27 43.97 -22.93
CA TYR A 50 7.91 43.02 -23.97
C TYR A 50 7.15 41.82 -23.38
N PHE A 51 6.34 41.17 -24.22
CA PHE A 51 5.59 39.97 -23.84
C PHE A 51 6.46 38.71 -23.82
N GLY A 52 6.20 37.81 -22.88
CA GLY A 52 6.86 36.51 -22.76
C GLY A 52 6.68 35.90 -21.37
N THR A 53 6.79 34.57 -21.26
CA THR A 53 6.66 33.86 -19.97
C THR A 53 7.87 34.16 -19.08
N SER A 54 7.61 34.47 -17.80
CA SER A 54 8.67 34.66 -16.80
C SER A 54 9.29 33.32 -16.42
N GLN A 55 10.58 33.34 -16.05
CA GLN A 55 11.23 32.19 -15.45
C GLN A 55 10.48 31.79 -14.17
N GLN A 56 10.33 30.47 -13.96
CA GLN A 56 9.78 29.90 -12.74
C GLN A 56 10.89 29.28 -11.89
N LEU A 57 10.70 29.27 -10.58
CA LEU A 57 11.58 28.65 -9.60
C LEU A 57 10.87 27.46 -8.97
N SER A 58 11.59 26.38 -8.72
CA SER A 58 11.03 25.17 -8.10
C SER A 58 11.04 25.29 -6.57
N ALA A 59 9.90 25.01 -5.95
CA ALA A 59 9.73 24.85 -4.52
C ALA A 59 9.19 23.44 -4.22
N GLY A 60 9.55 22.87 -3.08
CA GLY A 60 9.04 21.58 -2.63
C GLY A 60 9.53 20.44 -3.52
N VAL A 61 10.83 20.38 -3.80
CA VAL A 61 11.37 19.42 -4.76
C VAL A 61 11.42 18.03 -4.12
N HIS A 62 10.61 17.12 -4.64
CA HIS A 62 10.49 15.75 -4.15
C HIS A 62 10.39 14.75 -5.29
N THR A 63 10.40 13.48 -4.93
CA THR A 63 10.35 12.36 -5.86
C THR A 63 9.22 11.42 -5.47
N GLU A 64 8.52 10.90 -6.46
CA GLU A 64 7.44 9.95 -6.27
C GLU A 64 7.77 8.62 -6.96
N LEU A 65 7.37 7.52 -6.33
CA LEU A 65 7.55 6.18 -6.87
C LEU A 65 6.35 5.31 -6.50
N SER A 66 5.82 4.60 -7.47
CA SER A 66 4.73 3.64 -7.27
C SER A 66 5.07 2.32 -7.92
N PHE A 67 4.62 1.22 -7.32
CA PHE A 67 4.83 -0.13 -7.81
C PHE A 67 3.91 -1.12 -7.10
N ASP A 68 3.72 -2.28 -7.72
CA ASP A 68 2.87 -3.35 -7.21
C ASP A 68 3.74 -4.49 -6.66
N VAL A 69 3.33 -5.08 -5.53
CA VAL A 69 3.95 -6.27 -4.92
C VAL A 69 2.89 -7.37 -4.75
N GLU A 70 3.26 -8.61 -5.06
CA GLU A 70 2.36 -9.76 -4.90
C GLU A 70 2.19 -10.12 -3.40
N ILE A 71 0.97 -10.48 -2.99
CA ILE A 71 0.70 -10.86 -1.59
C ILE A 71 1.02 -12.34 -1.38
N ALA A 72 2.06 -12.60 -0.59
CA ALA A 72 2.43 -13.91 -0.05
C ALA A 72 3.05 -13.73 1.34
N GLY A 73 2.95 -14.71 2.23
CA GLY A 73 3.65 -14.68 3.51
C GLY A 73 5.14 -14.99 3.36
N SER A 74 5.87 -15.04 4.49
CA SER A 74 7.31 -15.32 4.54
C SER A 74 7.66 -16.81 4.40
N GLY A 75 6.67 -17.70 4.56
CA GLY A 75 6.84 -19.15 4.60
C GLY A 75 7.19 -19.72 5.97
N VAL A 76 7.44 -18.87 6.97
CA VAL A 76 7.77 -19.29 8.34
C VAL A 76 6.95 -18.43 9.34
N PRO A 77 6.14 -19.04 10.22
CA PRO A 77 5.40 -18.32 11.25
C PRO A 77 6.30 -17.43 12.11
N GLY A 78 5.83 -16.22 12.45
CA GLY A 78 6.60 -15.25 13.23
C GLY A 78 7.80 -14.63 12.50
N THR A 79 8.00 -14.90 11.20
CA THR A 79 9.02 -14.22 10.38
C THR A 79 8.36 -13.14 9.51
N PRO A 80 8.81 -11.87 9.58
CA PRO A 80 8.28 -10.81 8.73
C PRO A 80 8.42 -11.15 7.24
N PRO A 81 7.38 -10.92 6.41
CA PRO A 81 7.51 -11.01 4.96
C PRO A 81 8.44 -9.92 4.42
N ALA A 82 9.07 -10.17 3.27
CA ALA A 82 10.00 -9.24 2.64
C ALA A 82 9.39 -7.84 2.36
N TRP A 83 8.09 -7.80 2.04
CA TRP A 83 7.35 -6.56 1.79
C TRP A 83 6.90 -5.84 3.06
N GLY A 84 7.06 -6.43 4.25
CA GLY A 84 6.58 -5.88 5.53
C GLY A 84 7.16 -4.49 5.84
N LEU A 85 8.43 -4.27 5.48
CA LEU A 85 9.08 -2.97 5.64
C LEU A 85 8.40 -1.83 4.85
N LEU A 86 7.73 -2.16 3.74
CA LEU A 86 7.02 -1.18 2.92
C LEU A 86 5.76 -0.68 3.65
N LEU A 87 5.09 -1.55 4.40
CA LEU A 87 3.95 -1.15 5.24
C LEU A 87 4.38 -0.19 6.35
N VAL A 88 5.58 -0.36 6.90
CA VAL A 88 6.10 0.56 7.92
C VAL A 88 6.21 1.99 7.36
N GLY A 89 6.70 2.14 6.12
CA GLY A 89 6.70 3.42 5.41
C GLY A 89 5.29 3.95 5.05
N CYS A 90 4.27 3.10 5.12
CA CYS A 90 2.86 3.45 4.93
C CYS A 90 2.10 3.65 6.24
N TYR A 91 2.79 3.99 7.34
CA TYR A 91 2.20 4.25 8.66
C TYR A 91 1.58 2.99 9.31
N PHE A 92 2.29 1.86 9.23
CA PHE A 92 2.00 0.68 10.05
C PHE A 92 3.12 0.41 11.07
N ALA A 93 2.77 -0.08 12.24
CA ALA A 93 3.71 -0.63 13.22
C ALA A 93 3.77 -2.15 13.10
N GLU A 94 4.98 -2.69 12.94
CA GLU A 94 5.23 -4.13 12.96
C GLU A 94 5.35 -4.63 14.41
N THR A 95 4.62 -5.70 14.72
CA THR A 95 4.74 -6.44 15.99
C THR A 95 4.97 -7.90 15.68
N VAL A 96 6.14 -8.41 16.05
CA VAL A 96 6.53 -9.82 15.82
C VAL A 96 6.27 -10.64 17.07
N THR A 97 5.45 -11.68 16.92
CA THR A 97 5.29 -12.75 17.91
C THR A 97 6.05 -13.98 17.41
N ASP A 98 7.23 -14.22 17.99
CA ASP A 98 8.13 -15.29 17.54
C ASP A 98 7.43 -16.66 17.47
N GLY A 99 7.64 -17.37 16.35
CA GLY A 99 7.01 -18.66 16.05
C GLY A 99 5.48 -18.64 15.89
N SER A 100 4.81 -17.48 15.94
CA SER A 100 3.36 -17.37 15.83
C SER A 100 2.93 -16.51 14.63
N ASP A 101 3.16 -15.20 14.71
CA ASP A 101 2.60 -14.25 13.76
C ASP A 101 3.37 -12.93 13.73
N VAL A 102 3.17 -12.16 12.66
CA VAL A 102 3.63 -10.79 12.51
C VAL A 102 2.42 -9.91 12.21
N LYS A 103 2.18 -8.90 13.04
CA LYS A 103 1.06 -7.99 12.92
C LYS A 103 1.51 -6.61 12.46
N TYR A 104 0.78 -6.04 11.51
CA TYR A 104 0.91 -4.67 11.06
C TYR A 104 -0.38 -3.95 11.40
N ALA A 105 -0.32 -3.09 12.42
CA ALA A 105 -1.43 -2.23 12.82
C ALA A 105 -1.14 -0.79 12.38
N PRO A 106 -2.13 -0.05 11.87
CA PRO A 106 -1.94 1.35 11.52
C PRO A 106 -1.43 2.18 12.72
N VAL A 107 -0.70 3.25 12.44
CA VAL A 107 -0.30 4.25 13.43
C VAL A 107 -0.62 5.65 12.93
N SER A 108 -0.90 6.56 13.86
CA SER A 108 -1.17 7.97 13.54
C SER A 108 0.01 8.88 13.87
N LEU A 109 0.95 8.39 14.68
CA LEU A 109 2.21 9.08 14.90
C LEU A 109 3.15 8.80 13.73
N LYS A 110 3.80 9.85 13.22
CA LYS A 110 4.83 9.76 12.19
C LYS A 110 5.90 8.73 12.62
N PRO A 111 6.12 7.66 11.84
CA PRO A 111 7.16 6.67 12.17
C PRO A 111 8.56 7.30 12.11
N ASP A 112 9.39 7.13 13.14
CA ASP A 112 10.75 7.70 13.16
C ASP A 112 11.74 7.00 12.19
N THR A 113 11.30 5.92 11.56
CA THR A 113 12.08 5.08 10.64
C THR A 113 11.48 5.11 9.23
N PRO A 114 11.63 6.22 8.48
CA PRO A 114 11.16 6.29 7.09
C PRO A 114 11.95 5.37 6.17
N LEU A 115 11.50 5.21 4.93
CA LEU A 115 12.18 4.37 3.94
C LEU A 115 13.24 5.14 3.14
N THR A 116 14.36 4.48 2.87
CA THR A 116 15.21 4.79 1.72
C THR A 116 14.90 3.80 0.60
N ILE A 117 14.52 4.31 -0.57
CA ILE A 117 14.20 3.50 -1.75
C ILE A 117 15.15 3.87 -2.89
N TYR A 118 15.86 2.87 -3.41
CA TYR A 118 16.71 3.00 -4.60
C TYR A 118 15.98 2.42 -5.81
N TYR A 119 15.79 3.25 -6.82
CA TYR A 119 15.22 2.89 -8.11
C TYR A 119 16.31 2.94 -9.19
N TYR A 120 16.75 1.76 -9.63
CA TYR A 120 17.69 1.64 -10.74
C TYR A 120 16.92 1.55 -12.05
N LEU A 121 17.29 2.38 -13.03
CA LEU A 121 16.73 2.36 -14.38
C LEU A 121 17.86 2.50 -15.40
N ASP A 122 18.17 1.42 -16.11
CA ASP A 122 19.11 1.41 -17.25
C ASP A 122 20.49 2.04 -16.95
N GLY A 123 21.03 1.80 -15.76
CA GLY A 123 22.33 2.33 -15.32
C GLY A 123 22.26 3.69 -14.62
N LEU A 124 21.06 4.21 -14.36
CA LEU A 124 20.81 5.38 -13.52
C LEU A 124 20.28 4.94 -12.16
N LEU A 125 20.73 5.61 -11.10
CA LEU A 125 20.22 5.46 -9.75
C LEU A 125 19.45 6.71 -9.34
N HIS A 126 18.17 6.50 -9.04
CA HIS A 126 17.29 7.46 -8.39
C HIS A 126 17.12 7.07 -6.93
N GLN A 127 17.37 7.99 -6.00
CA GLN A 127 17.27 7.71 -4.57
C GLN A 127 16.16 8.58 -3.97
N LEU A 128 15.22 7.90 -3.30
CA LEU A 128 14.19 8.53 -2.47
C LEU A 128 14.61 8.28 -1.03
N THR A 129 14.91 9.34 -0.28
CA THR A 129 15.19 9.25 1.16
C THR A 129 14.03 9.84 1.95
N ASP A 130 13.91 9.49 3.23
CA ASP A 130 12.83 9.97 4.10
C ASP A 130 11.43 9.73 3.49
N ALA A 131 11.24 8.57 2.86
CA ALA A 131 10.04 8.28 2.10
C ALA A 131 8.91 7.74 2.99
N TYR A 132 7.71 8.29 2.78
CA TYR A 132 6.44 7.79 3.32
C TYR A 132 5.44 7.54 2.19
N GLY A 133 4.43 6.72 2.46
CA GLY A 133 3.52 6.27 1.41
C GLY A 133 2.11 5.89 1.84
N THR A 134 1.37 5.40 0.86
CA THR A 134 0.05 4.79 1.00
C THR A 134 0.06 3.44 0.30
N VAL A 135 -0.82 2.54 0.75
CA VAL A 135 -0.96 1.19 0.22
C VAL A 135 -2.43 0.84 -0.03
N SER A 136 -2.70 0.20 -1.16
CA SER A 136 -3.98 -0.45 -1.44
C SER A 136 -3.79 -1.93 -1.70
N PHE A 137 -4.80 -2.73 -1.40
CA PHE A 137 -4.84 -4.18 -1.51
C PHE A 137 -5.97 -4.57 -2.44
N ASP A 138 -5.66 -5.43 -3.41
CA ASP A 138 -6.64 -5.97 -4.35
C ASP A 138 -6.64 -7.50 -4.29
N LEU A 139 -7.81 -8.06 -4.01
CA LEU A 139 -8.09 -9.49 -4.09
C LEU A 139 -9.23 -9.70 -5.10
N GLU A 140 -8.92 -10.27 -6.25
CA GLU A 140 -9.91 -10.62 -7.26
C GLU A 140 -9.90 -12.12 -7.53
N SER A 141 -11.08 -12.72 -7.59
CA SER A 141 -11.28 -14.14 -7.90
C SER A 141 -10.61 -14.51 -9.23
N GLY A 142 -9.67 -15.46 -9.15
CA GLY A 142 -8.88 -15.96 -10.28
C GLY A 142 -7.60 -15.15 -10.59
N ALA A 143 -7.35 -14.04 -9.89
CA ALA A 143 -6.15 -13.22 -10.05
C ALA A 143 -5.11 -13.47 -8.94
N ILE A 144 -3.89 -12.95 -9.14
CA ILE A 144 -2.87 -12.87 -8.10
C ILE A 144 -3.22 -11.67 -7.20
N PRO A 145 -3.42 -11.87 -5.88
CA PRO A 145 -3.61 -10.76 -4.95
C PRO A 145 -2.38 -9.85 -4.91
N LYS A 146 -2.61 -8.53 -4.89
CA LYS A 146 -1.54 -7.54 -4.99
C LYS A 146 -1.71 -6.38 -4.02
N MET A 147 -0.58 -5.78 -3.66
CA MET A 147 -0.43 -4.53 -2.95
C MET A 147 0.08 -3.47 -3.91
N THR A 148 -0.62 -2.35 -4.03
CA THR A 148 -0.13 -1.19 -4.80
C THR A 148 0.40 -0.16 -3.82
N PHE A 149 1.69 0.14 -3.91
CA PHE A 149 2.34 1.15 -3.09
C PHE A 149 2.54 2.44 -3.86
N LYS A 150 2.39 3.57 -3.17
CA LYS A 150 2.79 4.89 -3.66
C LYS A 150 3.57 5.59 -2.57
N PHE A 151 4.81 5.95 -2.89
CA PHE A 151 5.74 6.62 -1.99
C PHE A 151 6.09 8.02 -2.52
N MET A 152 6.29 8.91 -1.57
CA MET A 152 6.84 10.25 -1.77
C MET A 152 8.06 10.38 -0.85
N GLY A 153 9.16 10.90 -1.36
CA GLY A 153 10.40 11.08 -0.59
C GLY A 153 11.26 12.22 -1.10
N ALA A 154 12.28 12.56 -0.33
CA ALA A 154 13.23 13.61 -0.67
C ALA A 154 14.02 13.26 -1.94
N TYR A 155 14.13 14.26 -2.81
CA TYR A 155 14.91 14.16 -4.03
C TYR A 155 16.40 14.11 -3.72
N ASN A 156 17.08 13.17 -4.36
CA ASN A 156 18.53 13.12 -4.41
C ASN A 156 18.99 13.18 -5.87
N ALA A 157 20.18 13.74 -6.10
CA ALA A 157 20.73 13.86 -7.44
C ALA A 157 20.86 12.48 -8.10
N VAL A 158 20.33 12.35 -9.31
CA VAL A 158 20.46 11.12 -10.12
C VAL A 158 21.93 10.91 -10.46
N THR A 159 22.40 9.66 -10.33
CA THR A 159 23.79 9.29 -10.60
C THR A 159 23.87 8.14 -11.58
N ASP A 160 24.93 8.12 -12.39
CA ASP A 160 25.28 6.96 -13.22
C ASP A 160 25.81 5.84 -12.31
N THR A 161 24.96 4.87 -12.01
CA THR A 161 25.30 3.72 -11.18
C THR A 161 24.76 2.45 -11.85
N PRO A 162 25.61 1.46 -12.14
CA PRO A 162 25.15 0.20 -12.71
C PRO A 162 24.17 -0.48 -11.77
N LEU A 163 23.30 -1.33 -12.33
CA LEU A 163 22.43 -2.18 -11.53
C LEU A 163 23.27 -2.99 -10.54
N PRO A 164 22.79 -3.16 -9.29
CA PRO A 164 23.50 -3.92 -8.28
C PRO A 164 23.68 -5.37 -8.75
N ALA A 165 24.90 -5.90 -8.59
CA ALA A 165 25.14 -7.32 -8.80
C ALA A 165 24.56 -8.12 -7.62
N GLY A 166 24.09 -9.35 -7.88
CA GLY A 166 23.62 -10.25 -6.83
C GLY A 166 22.27 -9.87 -6.22
N THR A 167 21.39 -9.23 -6.98
CA THR A 167 19.99 -8.98 -6.57
C THR A 167 19.29 -10.29 -6.22
N ASP A 168 18.82 -10.43 -4.99
CA ASP A 168 18.14 -11.64 -4.50
C ASP A 168 16.65 -11.39 -4.24
N PHE A 169 15.80 -12.20 -4.89
CA PHE A 169 14.35 -12.19 -4.71
C PHE A 169 13.84 -13.45 -3.99
N SER A 170 14.72 -14.30 -3.46
CA SER A 170 14.36 -15.57 -2.81
C SER A 170 13.43 -15.40 -1.61
N LYS A 171 13.43 -14.21 -0.98
CA LYS A 171 12.52 -13.84 0.12
C LYS A 171 11.07 -13.64 -0.33
N PHE A 172 10.81 -13.53 -1.64
CA PHE A 172 9.46 -13.46 -2.21
C PHE A 172 9.00 -14.84 -2.66
N LEU A 173 8.03 -15.40 -1.93
CA LEU A 173 7.44 -16.69 -2.28
C LEU A 173 6.44 -16.52 -3.43
N THR A 174 6.32 -17.55 -4.27
CA THR A 174 5.33 -17.58 -5.35
C THR A 174 3.92 -17.47 -4.76
N PRO A 175 3.13 -16.45 -5.14
CA PRO A 175 1.80 -16.24 -4.59
C PRO A 175 0.83 -17.33 -5.05
N LYS A 176 -0.26 -17.47 -4.30
CA LYS A 176 -1.40 -18.29 -4.71
C LYS A 176 -2.49 -17.39 -5.30
N LEU A 177 -3.17 -17.88 -6.32
CA LEU A 177 -4.35 -17.21 -6.88
C LEU A 177 -5.45 -17.09 -5.83
N ALA A 178 -6.21 -16.00 -5.89
CA ALA A 178 -7.38 -15.79 -5.05
C ALA A 178 -8.51 -16.73 -5.51
N LEU A 179 -8.59 -17.90 -4.89
CA LEU A 179 -9.51 -18.98 -5.22
C LEU A 179 -10.04 -19.55 -3.91
N SER A 180 -11.22 -20.19 -3.90
CA SER A 180 -11.80 -20.79 -2.68
C SER A 180 -10.88 -21.80 -1.98
N ALA A 181 -9.91 -22.38 -2.69
CA ALA A 181 -8.90 -23.27 -2.11
C ALA A 181 -7.82 -22.54 -1.29
N ASN A 182 -7.63 -21.24 -1.52
CA ASN A 182 -6.56 -20.43 -0.92
C ASN A 182 -7.11 -19.19 -0.20
N THR A 183 -8.37 -18.82 -0.37
CA THR A 183 -8.93 -17.56 0.13
C THR A 183 -10.23 -17.84 0.88
N SER A 184 -10.35 -17.27 2.07
CA SER A 184 -11.60 -17.24 2.85
C SER A 184 -11.92 -15.82 3.26
N TRP A 185 -13.20 -15.44 3.29
CA TRP A 185 -13.62 -14.11 3.71
C TRP A 185 -14.93 -14.18 4.48
N SER A 186 -15.20 -13.16 5.28
CA SER A 186 -16.46 -12.97 5.99
C SER A 186 -16.72 -11.49 6.20
N MET A 187 -17.97 -11.06 6.02
CA MET A 187 -18.40 -9.71 6.36
C MET A 187 -19.77 -9.77 7.04
N PHE A 188 -19.92 -9.18 8.23
CA PHE A 188 -21.11 -9.36 9.08
C PHE A 188 -21.46 -10.83 9.36
N GLY A 189 -20.48 -11.75 9.26
CA GLY A 189 -20.69 -13.19 9.39
C GLY A 189 -21.13 -13.89 8.09
N TYR A 190 -21.41 -13.15 7.01
CA TYR A 190 -21.73 -13.73 5.70
C TYR A 190 -20.46 -14.16 4.95
N THR A 191 -20.46 -15.37 4.39
CA THR A 191 -19.31 -16.01 3.74
C THR A 191 -19.63 -16.53 2.34
N GLY A 192 -20.43 -15.79 1.56
CA GLY A 192 -20.85 -16.24 0.23
C GLY A 192 -19.79 -16.10 -0.87
N PRO A 193 -20.18 -16.27 -2.15
CA PRO A 193 -19.25 -16.12 -3.27
C PRO A 193 -18.78 -14.66 -3.43
N LEU A 194 -17.47 -14.45 -3.40
CA LEU A 194 -16.81 -13.15 -3.61
C LEU A 194 -16.22 -13.09 -5.02
N LYS A 195 -16.45 -11.98 -5.72
CA LYS A 195 -15.80 -11.68 -7.00
C LYS A 195 -14.54 -10.86 -6.77
N SER A 196 -14.63 -9.79 -6.00
CA SER A 196 -13.48 -8.96 -5.65
C SER A 196 -13.67 -8.22 -4.33
N LEU A 197 -12.56 -7.94 -3.68
CA LEU A 197 -12.44 -7.06 -2.54
C LEU A 197 -11.20 -6.19 -2.74
N SER A 198 -11.39 -4.88 -2.73
CA SER A 198 -10.29 -3.92 -2.65
C SER A 198 -10.38 -3.16 -1.33
N LEU A 199 -9.21 -2.90 -0.72
CA LEU A 199 -9.06 -2.13 0.51
C LEU A 199 -7.97 -1.10 0.26
N ASP A 200 -8.20 0.15 0.61
CA ASP A 200 -7.22 1.23 0.48
C ASP A 200 -7.08 1.90 1.83
N ILE A 201 -5.85 1.99 2.31
CA ILE A 201 -5.56 2.73 3.54
C ILE A 201 -5.81 4.22 3.35
N ALA A 202 -5.67 4.70 2.11
CA ALA A 202 -5.95 6.08 1.69
C ALA A 202 -5.30 7.13 2.61
N ASN A 203 -3.98 6.99 2.82
CA ASN A 203 -3.17 8.03 3.46
C ASN A 203 -3.13 9.27 2.57
N SER A 204 -3.41 10.44 3.16
CA SER A 204 -3.24 11.74 2.51
C SER A 204 -1.76 12.12 2.50
N LEU A 205 -1.07 11.79 1.41
CA LEU A 205 0.36 12.11 1.22
C LEU A 205 0.55 13.55 0.73
N ASN A 206 1.36 14.30 1.46
CA ASN A 206 1.71 15.68 1.14
C ASN A 206 3.21 15.92 1.32
N TRP A 207 3.74 16.82 0.50
CA TRP A 207 5.08 17.36 0.69
C TRP A 207 4.98 18.60 1.59
N PHE A 208 5.36 18.45 2.84
CA PHE A 208 5.38 19.55 3.79
C PHE A 208 6.63 20.39 3.61
N GLN A 209 6.49 21.71 3.60
CA GLN A 209 7.61 22.63 3.43
C GLN A 209 7.46 23.85 4.35
N LEU A 210 8.42 24.01 5.26
CA LEU A 210 8.69 25.19 6.06
C LEU A 210 10.15 25.61 5.90
N ILE A 211 10.48 26.83 6.32
CA ILE A 211 11.88 27.27 6.38
C ILE A 211 12.56 26.49 7.52
N GLY A 212 13.43 25.55 7.17
CA GLY A 212 14.20 24.73 8.13
C GLY A 212 13.68 23.32 8.35
N GLU A 213 12.51 22.98 7.80
CA GLU A 213 11.93 21.63 7.87
C GLU A 213 11.13 21.35 6.60
N GLU A 214 11.42 20.25 5.92
CA GLU A 214 10.77 19.84 4.69
C GLU A 214 10.79 18.31 4.60
N GLY A 215 9.72 17.70 4.09
CA GLY A 215 9.67 16.25 3.95
C GLY A 215 8.29 15.73 3.54
N ALA A 216 8.25 14.43 3.25
CA ALA A 216 7.00 13.73 3.04
C ALA A 216 6.27 13.55 4.38
N GLU A 217 4.97 13.80 4.39
CA GLU A 217 4.10 13.61 5.55
C GLU A 217 2.80 12.90 5.14
N VAL A 218 2.18 12.27 6.13
CA VAL A 218 0.81 11.79 6.05
C VAL A 218 0.00 12.55 7.09
N ASP A 219 -0.87 13.45 6.60
CA ASP A 219 -1.67 14.33 7.45
C ASP A 219 -2.91 13.64 8.03
N ASP A 220 -3.51 12.74 7.24
CA ASP A 220 -4.75 12.04 7.57
C ASP A 220 -4.79 10.68 6.87
N ARG A 221 -5.66 9.81 7.34
CA ARG A 221 -5.92 8.49 6.77
C ARG A 221 -7.42 8.24 6.75
N GLN A 222 -7.97 7.91 5.59
CA GLN A 222 -9.40 7.67 5.39
C GLN A 222 -9.69 6.32 4.74
N PRO A 223 -9.53 5.19 5.47
CA PRO A 223 -9.55 3.88 4.85
C PRO A 223 -10.89 3.55 4.20
N THR A 224 -10.80 3.09 2.97
CA THR A 224 -11.94 2.81 2.11
C THR A 224 -11.76 1.46 1.41
N GLY A 225 -12.77 1.02 0.68
CA GLY A 225 -12.68 -0.20 -0.10
C GLY A 225 -13.86 -0.37 -1.03
N LYS A 226 -13.84 -1.44 -1.82
CA LYS A 226 -14.96 -1.87 -2.65
C LYS A 226 -15.12 -3.37 -2.54
N ILE A 227 -16.37 -3.81 -2.45
CA ILE A 227 -16.71 -5.23 -2.45
C ILE A 227 -17.64 -5.53 -3.62
N VAL A 228 -17.38 -6.65 -4.29
CA VAL A 228 -18.27 -7.23 -5.31
C VAL A 228 -18.49 -8.69 -4.95
N MET A 229 -19.73 -9.05 -4.68
CA MET A 229 -20.12 -10.40 -4.26
C MET A 229 -21.37 -10.86 -5.01
N GLU A 230 -21.60 -12.17 -5.06
CA GLU A 230 -22.86 -12.70 -5.60
C GLU A 230 -24.03 -12.21 -4.75
N LEU A 231 -25.10 -11.76 -5.40
CA LEU A 231 -26.26 -11.20 -4.72
C LEU A 231 -26.89 -12.26 -3.79
N SER A 232 -26.83 -12.01 -2.49
CA SER A 232 -27.40 -12.88 -1.48
C SER A 232 -28.89 -12.60 -1.25
N LYS A 233 -29.57 -13.52 -0.56
CA LYS A 233 -30.92 -13.26 -0.09
C LYS A 233 -30.87 -12.41 1.17
N VAL A 234 -31.94 -11.65 1.43
CA VAL A 234 -32.16 -10.91 2.69
C VAL A 234 -32.09 -11.84 3.92
N SER A 235 -32.51 -13.10 3.77
CA SER A 235 -32.45 -14.11 4.83
C SER A 235 -31.03 -14.53 5.21
N ASP A 236 -30.08 -14.38 4.28
CA ASP A 236 -28.68 -14.72 4.52
C ASP A 236 -27.96 -13.53 5.16
N GLN A 237 -28.17 -12.34 4.60
CA GLN A 237 -27.74 -11.05 5.16
C GLN A 237 -28.52 -9.91 4.49
N ASP A 238 -29.09 -9.00 5.29
CA ASP A 238 -29.82 -7.83 4.79
C ASP A 238 -28.88 -6.64 4.54
N TRP A 239 -28.23 -6.65 3.36
CA TRP A 239 -27.32 -5.59 2.95
C TRP A 239 -27.99 -4.23 2.77
N TRP A 240 -29.27 -4.21 2.41
CA TRP A 240 -30.00 -2.96 2.17
C TRP A 240 -30.28 -2.22 3.47
N THR A 241 -30.73 -2.95 4.49
CA THR A 241 -30.89 -2.38 5.83
C THR A 241 -29.54 -2.00 6.42
N ALA A 242 -28.52 -2.86 6.28
CA ALA A 242 -27.16 -2.54 6.75
C ALA A 242 -26.61 -1.24 6.12
N ALA A 243 -26.80 -1.06 4.81
CA ALA A 243 -26.37 0.15 4.11
C ALA A 243 -27.20 1.39 4.47
N LYS A 244 -28.53 1.23 4.55
CA LYS A 244 -29.46 2.32 4.89
C LYS A 244 -29.23 2.85 6.30
N ASP A 245 -29.03 1.94 7.25
CA ASP A 245 -28.92 2.27 8.68
C ASP A 245 -27.46 2.48 9.11
N ALA A 246 -26.52 2.50 8.15
CA ALA A 246 -25.09 2.70 8.39
C ALA A 246 -24.53 1.72 9.45
N THR A 247 -24.93 0.45 9.36
CA THR A 247 -24.51 -0.57 10.33
C THR A 247 -23.01 -0.86 10.16
N LEU A 248 -22.31 -0.98 11.29
CA LEU A 248 -20.91 -1.40 11.37
C LEU A 248 -20.80 -2.87 11.71
N GLY A 249 -19.87 -3.58 11.08
CA GLY A 249 -19.59 -4.97 11.42
C GLY A 249 -18.26 -5.46 10.91
N PRO A 250 -17.81 -6.63 11.37
CA PRO A 250 -16.48 -7.12 11.07
C PRO A 250 -16.37 -7.55 9.61
N LEU A 251 -15.25 -7.21 8.98
CA LEU A 251 -14.78 -7.72 7.70
C LEU A 251 -13.45 -8.44 7.93
N THR A 252 -13.35 -9.65 7.41
CA THR A 252 -12.11 -10.43 7.42
C THR A 252 -11.89 -11.05 6.05
N VAL A 253 -10.64 -11.03 5.58
CA VAL A 253 -10.23 -11.81 4.41
C VAL A 253 -8.86 -12.41 4.66
N GLN A 254 -8.76 -13.72 4.43
CA GLN A 254 -7.54 -14.49 4.58
C GLN A 254 -7.10 -14.98 3.20
N GLN A 255 -5.86 -14.70 2.84
CA GLN A 255 -5.18 -15.26 1.68
C GLN A 255 -4.10 -16.24 2.16
N GLY A 256 -4.10 -17.45 1.61
CA GLY A 256 -3.25 -18.56 2.07
C GLY A 256 -3.95 -19.45 3.10
N MET A 257 -3.48 -20.70 3.19
CA MET A 257 -4.00 -21.74 4.09
C MET A 257 -2.92 -22.46 4.91
N MET A 258 -1.64 -22.28 4.55
CA MET A 258 -0.51 -22.89 5.26
C MET A 258 0.11 -21.87 6.20
N ALA A 259 0.41 -22.28 7.43
CA ALA A 259 1.14 -21.45 8.38
C ALA A 259 2.47 -20.96 7.77
N GLY A 260 2.83 -19.72 8.06
CA GLY A 260 3.89 -18.93 7.45
C GLY A 260 3.48 -18.25 6.15
N ASN A 261 2.39 -18.67 5.51
CA ASN A 261 1.93 -18.14 4.22
C ASN A 261 0.51 -17.58 4.26
N ILE A 262 -0.08 -17.46 5.45
CA ILE A 262 -1.39 -16.83 5.64
C ILE A 262 -1.18 -15.34 5.80
N VAL A 263 -1.86 -14.54 4.97
CA VAL A 263 -2.01 -13.09 5.13
C VAL A 263 -3.48 -12.81 5.41
N LEU A 264 -3.77 -12.35 6.62
CA LEU A 264 -5.11 -12.07 7.12
C LEU A 264 -5.29 -10.56 7.24
N PHE A 265 -6.37 -10.04 6.67
CA PHE A 265 -6.82 -8.67 6.80
C PHE A 265 -8.05 -8.63 7.69
N GLU A 266 -8.05 -7.76 8.69
CA GLU A 266 -9.11 -7.63 9.68
C GLU A 266 -9.49 -6.16 9.81
N ALA A 267 -10.76 -5.86 9.56
CA ALA A 267 -11.36 -4.55 9.80
C ALA A 267 -12.58 -4.76 10.73
N PRO A 268 -12.51 -4.34 12.01
CA PRO A 268 -13.54 -4.65 13.00
C PRO A 268 -14.86 -3.93 12.72
N GLN A 269 -14.82 -2.74 12.11
CA GLN A 269 -15.99 -1.92 11.80
C GLN A 269 -15.99 -1.49 10.33
N ALA A 270 -16.29 -2.44 9.44
CA ALA A 270 -16.60 -2.15 8.05
C ALA A 270 -18.07 -1.73 7.91
N GLN A 271 -18.29 -0.68 7.12
CA GLN A 271 -19.59 -0.19 6.72
C GLN A 271 -19.74 -0.35 5.21
N ILE A 272 -20.87 -0.89 4.75
CA ILE A 272 -21.20 -0.94 3.32
C ILE A 272 -22.15 0.20 2.93
N SER A 273 -21.93 0.80 1.77
CA SER A 273 -22.74 1.90 1.23
C SER A 273 -22.78 1.87 -0.30
N ASN A 274 -23.51 2.80 -0.92
CA ASN A 274 -23.56 2.98 -2.38
C ASN A 274 -23.82 1.68 -3.16
N LEU A 275 -24.82 0.92 -2.70
CA LEU A 275 -25.15 -0.38 -3.30
C LEU A 275 -25.58 -0.24 -4.76
N SER A 276 -25.04 -1.10 -5.61
CA SER A 276 -25.42 -1.22 -7.02
C SER A 276 -25.42 -2.67 -7.48
N TYR A 277 -26.12 -2.97 -8.56
CA TYR A 277 -26.15 -4.32 -9.14
C TYR A 277 -25.33 -4.38 -10.43
N SER A 278 -24.66 -5.50 -10.62
CA SER A 278 -24.01 -5.85 -11.89
C SER A 278 -24.37 -7.28 -12.27
N ASP A 279 -24.16 -7.65 -13.54
CA ASP A 279 -24.31 -9.03 -14.02
C ASP A 279 -22.95 -9.56 -14.45
N GLN A 280 -22.68 -10.81 -14.10
CA GLN A 280 -21.57 -11.55 -14.66
C GLN A 280 -22.00 -12.98 -14.96
N ASN A 281 -21.90 -13.38 -16.23
CA ASN A 281 -22.25 -14.73 -16.68
C ASN A 281 -23.67 -15.14 -16.24
N SER A 282 -24.64 -14.22 -16.35
CA SER A 282 -26.03 -14.44 -15.94
C SER A 282 -26.24 -14.65 -14.44
N LYS A 283 -25.27 -14.24 -13.61
CA LYS A 283 -25.41 -14.12 -12.16
C LYS A 283 -25.48 -12.66 -11.76
N ALA A 284 -26.47 -12.32 -10.95
CA ALA A 284 -26.56 -11.00 -10.33
C ALA A 284 -25.50 -10.87 -9.22
N LEU A 285 -24.77 -9.76 -9.24
CA LEU A 285 -23.79 -9.37 -8.25
C LEU A 285 -24.27 -8.12 -7.52
N LEU A 286 -23.89 -8.00 -6.25
CA LEU A 286 -24.03 -6.80 -5.44
C LEU A 286 -22.65 -6.15 -5.31
N ASN A 287 -22.56 -4.88 -5.72
CA ASN A 287 -21.40 -4.03 -5.48
C ASN A 287 -21.71 -3.06 -4.34
N GLY A 288 -20.72 -2.78 -3.49
CA GLY A 288 -20.81 -1.76 -2.46
C GLY A 288 -19.47 -1.09 -2.21
N ASP A 289 -19.53 0.18 -1.82
CA ASP A 289 -18.39 0.91 -1.30
C ASP A 289 -18.25 0.62 0.19
N LEU A 290 -17.01 0.48 0.65
CA LEU A 290 -16.66 0.21 2.03
C LEU A 290 -16.05 1.46 2.69
N GLY A 291 -16.49 1.75 3.91
CA GLY A 291 -15.76 2.58 4.86
C GLY A 291 -15.23 1.70 5.99
N LEU A 292 -13.96 1.85 6.37
CA LEU A 292 -13.37 1.07 7.46
C LEU A 292 -13.10 2.00 8.64
N SER A 293 -13.85 1.82 9.72
CA SER A 293 -13.73 2.62 10.94
C SER A 293 -12.94 1.87 12.02
N PRO A 294 -12.25 2.59 12.90
CA PRO A 294 -11.59 1.98 14.05
C PRO A 294 -12.58 1.62 15.16
N GLN A 295 -12.30 0.56 15.91
CA GLN A 295 -13.04 0.18 17.11
C GLN A 295 -12.28 0.51 18.39
N ASN A 296 -10.98 0.21 18.41
CA ASN A 296 -10.09 0.29 19.58
C ASN A 296 -8.78 1.01 19.25
N GLY A 297 -8.87 2.22 18.70
CA GLY A 297 -7.70 3.05 18.39
C GLY A 297 -7.33 2.97 16.92
N ASN A 298 -6.09 2.60 16.60
CA ASN A 298 -5.64 2.49 15.21
C ASN A 298 -5.76 1.03 14.72
N ASP A 299 -6.99 0.51 14.70
CA ASP A 299 -7.30 -0.88 14.36
C ASP A 299 -8.28 -1.03 13.19
N GLU A 300 -8.46 0.04 12.41
CA GLU A 300 -9.40 0.09 11.30
C GLU A 300 -9.06 -0.89 10.15
N LEU A 301 -7.78 -1.23 9.97
CA LEU A 301 -7.34 -2.34 9.10
C LEU A 301 -6.04 -2.93 9.63
N VAL A 302 -6.10 -4.11 10.25
CA VAL A 302 -4.93 -4.84 10.75
C VAL A 302 -4.57 -5.96 9.77
N ILE A 303 -3.27 -6.10 9.49
CA ILE A 303 -2.73 -7.16 8.62
C ILE A 303 -1.90 -8.10 9.48
N THR A 304 -2.27 -9.38 9.50
CA THR A 304 -1.56 -10.41 10.25
C THR A 304 -1.00 -11.46 9.31
N VAL A 305 0.31 -11.71 9.38
CA VAL A 305 1.00 -12.78 8.67
C VAL A 305 1.29 -13.92 9.63
N LYS A 306 0.79 -15.12 9.33
CA LYS A 306 0.90 -16.30 10.20
C LYS A 306 1.07 -17.60 9.45
#